data_AF-A0A438E9P3-F1
#
_entry.id   AF-A0A438E9P3-F1
#
_cell.length_a   1.000
_cell.length_b   1.000
_cell.length_c   1.000
_cell.angle_alpha   90.00
_cell.angle_beta   90.00
_cell.angle_gamma   90.00
#
_symmetry.space_group_name_H-M   'P 1'
#
loop_
_entity.id
_entity.type
_entity.pdbx_description
1 polymer ?
#
loop_
_entity_poly.entity_id
_entity_poly.type
_entity_poly.pdbx_seq_one_letter_code
_entity_poly.pdbx_strand_id
1 'polypeptide(L)'
;MVRGIRLSNWVVGDGEEQEAEMTRFVRLVKRKIECGEDNWVEDTVDPRLKGKFSRHQAAKLIEIGISCVEEDGSKRPTMATVVQVLLECENEAQVQTLDWD
;
A
#
# COMPACT_ATOMS: atom_id res chain seq x y z
N MET A 1 21.45 -19.01 1.68
CA MET A 1 20.23 -18.67 0.92
C MET A 1 19.10 -18.51 1.92
N VAL A 2 18.53 -17.32 2.04
CA VAL A 2 17.38 -17.08 2.94
C VAL A 2 16.13 -17.61 2.24
N ARG A 3 15.34 -18.47 2.91
CA ARG A 3 14.05 -18.95 2.40
C ARG A 3 12.95 -18.20 3.15
N GLY A 4 12.17 -17.40 2.44
CA GLY A 4 10.96 -16.78 2.98
C GLY A 4 9.76 -17.73 2.89
N ILE A 5 8.77 -17.53 3.75
CA ILE A 5 7.47 -18.21 3.69
C ILE A 5 6.52 -17.30 2.89
N ARG A 6 5.76 -17.85 1.94
CA ARG A 6 4.74 -17.08 1.20
C ARG A 6 3.62 -16.66 2.15
N LEU A 7 3.05 -15.47 1.95
CA LEU A 7 1.95 -14.95 2.77
C LEU A 7 0.74 -15.90 2.79
N SER A 8 0.46 -16.54 1.66
CA SER A 8 -0.56 -17.60 1.52
C SER A 8 -0.33 -18.83 2.40
N ASN A 9 0.90 -19.07 2.87
CA ASN A 9 1.25 -20.22 3.71
C ASN A 9 1.36 -19.88 5.21
N TRP A 10 1.18 -18.62 5.62
CA TRP A 10 1.24 -18.23 7.03
C TRP A 10 -0.10 -18.51 7.72
N VAL A 11 -0.45 -19.78 7.86
CA VAL A 11 -1.50 -20.25 8.77
C VAL A 11 -0.86 -20.46 10.14
N VAL A 12 -1.19 -19.59 11.10
CA VAL A 12 -0.93 -19.90 12.51
C VAL A 12 -1.96 -20.96 12.91
N GLY A 13 -1.49 -22.16 13.22
CA GLY A 13 -2.37 -23.25 13.61
C GLY A 13 -3.13 -22.92 14.88
N ASP A 14 -4.46 -22.90 14.81
CA ASP A 14 -5.34 -23.94 15.34
C ASP A 14 -6.75 -23.72 14.76
N GLY A 15 -7.25 -24.69 13.99
CA GLY A 15 -8.67 -24.90 13.72
C GLY A 15 -9.55 -23.72 13.27
N GLU A 16 -9.13 -22.90 12.30
CA GLU A 16 -9.99 -22.11 11.40
C GLU A 16 -9.06 -21.56 10.31
N GLU A 17 -9.53 -21.37 9.08
CA GLU A 17 -8.75 -20.84 7.95
C GLU A 17 -8.42 -19.35 8.22
N GLN A 18 -7.52 -19.10 9.18
CA GLN A 18 -7.10 -17.76 9.56
C GLN A 18 -6.19 -17.23 8.45
N GLU A 19 -6.79 -16.43 7.57
CA GLU A 19 -6.08 -15.59 6.62
C GLU A 19 -5.01 -14.78 7.36
N ALA A 20 -3.75 -14.84 6.88
CA ALA A 20 -2.68 -14.01 7.45
C ALA A 20 -3.13 -12.55 7.54
N GLU A 21 -2.86 -11.87 8.66
CA GLU A 21 -3.36 -10.51 8.91
C GLU A 21 -3.07 -9.54 7.75
N MET A 22 -1.90 -9.70 7.12
CA MET A 22 -1.50 -8.94 5.94
C MET A 22 -2.38 -9.22 4.72
N THR A 23 -2.71 -10.49 4.45
CA THR A 23 -3.60 -10.87 3.34
C THR A 23 -4.99 -10.28 3.55
N ARG A 24 -5.51 -10.36 4.79
CA ARG A 24 -6.78 -9.74 5.17
C ARG A 24 -6.74 -8.23 4.97
N PHE A 25 -5.65 -7.58 5.39
CA PHE A 25 -5.44 -6.15 5.21
C PHE A 25 -5.47 -5.76 3.73
N VAL A 26 -4.66 -6.42 2.88
CA VAL A 26 -4.64 -6.16 1.43
C VAL A 26 -6.02 -6.31 0.81
N ARG A 27 -6.76 -7.38 1.16
CA ARG A 27 -8.12 -7.62 0.68
C ARG A 27 -9.11 -6.53 1.09
N LEU A 28 -9.03 -6.06 2.33
CA LEU A 28 -9.89 -4.99 2.82
C LEU A 28 -9.59 -3.67 2.11
N VAL A 29 -8.32 -3.29 1.99
CA VAL A 29 -7.93 -2.03 1.35
C VAL A 29 -8.34 -2.04 -0.14
N LYS A 30 -8.11 -3.14 -0.87
CA LYS A 30 -8.57 -3.28 -2.26
C LYS A 30 -10.08 -3.05 -2.40
N ARG A 31 -10.88 -3.65 -1.52
CA ARG A 31 -12.34 -3.44 -1.51
C ARG A 31 -12.69 -1.97 -1.30
N LYS A 32 -12.07 -1.28 -0.34
CA LYS A 32 -12.35 0.15 -0.09
C LYS A 32 -12.08 1.00 -1.32
N ILE A 33 -10.98 0.72 -2.02
CA ILE A 33 -10.60 1.38 -3.28
C ILE A 33 -11.65 1.11 -4.36
N GLU A 34 -12.03 -0.15 -4.56
CA GLU A 34 -13.02 -0.56 -5.58
C GLU A 34 -14.42 0.00 -5.32
N CYS A 35 -14.82 0.12 -4.05
CA CYS A 35 -16.09 0.73 -3.64
C CYS A 35 -16.06 2.26 -3.65
N GLY A 36 -14.88 2.88 -3.84
CA GLY A 36 -14.73 4.33 -3.84
C GLY A 36 -15.04 4.98 -2.49
N GLU A 37 -14.69 4.33 -1.37
CA GLU A 37 -14.92 4.90 -0.03
C GLU A 37 -14.11 6.19 0.18
N ASP A 38 -14.75 7.34 0.44
CA ASP A 38 -14.06 8.65 0.50
C ASP A 38 -12.84 8.70 1.43
N ASN A 39 -12.86 7.97 2.56
CA ASN A 39 -11.82 7.98 3.58
C ASN A 39 -10.87 6.76 3.53
N TRP A 40 -10.84 6.02 2.42
CA TRP A 40 -10.07 4.79 2.34
C TRP A 40 -8.57 4.98 2.63
N VAL A 41 -8.01 6.15 2.30
CA VAL A 41 -6.60 6.48 2.55
C VAL A 41 -6.35 6.68 4.04
N GLU A 42 -7.16 7.53 4.67
CA GLU A 42 -7.11 7.90 6.08
C GLU A 42 -7.31 6.68 7.00
N ASP A 43 -8.18 5.76 6.59
CA ASP A 43 -8.42 4.51 7.30
C ASP A 43 -7.28 3.50 7.17
N THR A 44 -6.40 3.67 6.17
CA THR A 44 -5.31 2.75 5.85
C THR A 44 -3.98 3.22 6.42
N VAL A 45 -3.74 4.53 6.47
CA VAL A 45 -2.49 5.11 6.98
C VAL A 45 -2.36 4.98 8.49
N ASP A 46 -1.11 5.00 8.98
CA ASP A 46 -0.84 4.93 10.42
C ASP A 46 -1.46 6.13 11.17
N PRO A 47 -2.36 5.90 12.15
CA PRO A 47 -3.00 6.98 12.92
C PRO A 47 -2.01 7.89 13.65
N ARG A 48 -0.79 7.41 13.94
CA ARG A 48 0.28 8.20 14.57
C ARG A 48 0.78 9.33 13.69
N LEU A 49 0.53 9.28 12.38
CA LEU A 49 0.78 10.40 11.46
C LEU A 49 -0.16 11.58 11.73
N LYS A 50 -1.31 11.38 12.38
CA LYS A 50 -2.25 12.44 12.78
C LYS A 50 -2.62 13.37 11.62
N GLY A 51 -2.88 12.81 10.44
CA GLY A 51 -3.21 13.58 9.23
C GLY A 51 -2.03 14.33 8.60
N LYS A 52 -0.80 14.16 9.12
CA LYS A 52 0.41 14.83 8.60
C LYS A 52 1.01 14.03 7.45
N PHE A 53 0.28 13.94 6.35
CA PHE A 53 0.71 13.32 5.10
C PHE A 53 -0.03 13.94 3.93
N SER A 54 0.57 13.90 2.74
CA SER A 54 -0.17 14.19 1.50
C SER A 54 -1.07 13.01 1.17
N ARG A 55 -2.38 13.25 1.07
CA ARG A 55 -3.35 12.21 0.72
C ARG A 55 -3.03 11.56 -0.63
N HIS A 56 -2.57 12.36 -1.61
CA HIS A 56 -2.15 11.85 -2.92
C HIS A 56 -0.96 10.89 -2.79
N GLN A 57 0.11 11.30 -2.11
CA GLN A 57 1.30 10.48 -1.92
C GLN A 57 0.98 9.20 -1.14
N ALA A 58 0.15 9.32 -0.10
CA ALA A 58 -0.30 8.16 0.68
C ALA A 58 -1.11 7.17 -0.17
N ALA A 59 -2.05 7.67 -0.99
CA ALA A 59 -2.81 6.82 -1.90
C ALA A 59 -1.88 6.05 -2.85
N LYS A 60 -0.90 6.74 -3.46
CA LYS A 60 0.03 6.08 -4.38
C LYS A 60 0.93 5.06 -3.67
N LEU A 61 1.41 5.39 -2.46
CA LEU A 61 2.19 4.48 -1.63
C LEU A 61 1.40 3.22 -1.25
N ILE A 62 0.11 3.35 -0.97
CA ILE A 62 -0.76 2.21 -0.68
C ILE A 62 -0.94 1.35 -1.94
N GLU A 63 -1.25 1.96 -3.09
CA GLU A 63 -1.42 1.24 -4.37
C GLU A 63 -0.17 0.46 -4.78
N ILE A 64 1.01 1.09 -4.70
CA ILE A 64 2.28 0.43 -5.04
C ILE A 64 2.61 -0.66 -4.00
N GLY A 65 2.34 -0.41 -2.72
CA GLY A 65 2.54 -1.38 -1.64
C GLY A 65 1.71 -2.64 -1.83
N ILE A 66 0.43 -2.50 -2.17
CA ILE A 66 -0.47 -3.60 -2.53
C ILE A 66 0.06 -4.36 -3.75
N SER A 67 0.51 -3.67 -4.78
CA SER A 67 1.02 -4.30 -6.01
C SER A 67 2.31 -5.10 -5.77
N CYS A 68 3.17 -4.65 -4.86
CA CYS A 68 4.41 -5.34 -4.49
C CYS A 68 4.18 -6.69 -3.80
N VAL A 69 3.05 -6.86 -3.12
CA VAL A 69 2.71 -8.07 -2.37
C VAL A 69 1.72 -8.99 -3.10
N GLU A 70 1.51 -8.77 -4.40
CA GLU A 70 0.71 -9.67 -5.23
C GLU A 70 1.18 -11.12 -5.12
N GLU A 71 0.23 -12.05 -4.98
CA GLU A 71 0.55 -13.48 -4.87
C GLU A 71 1.15 -14.00 -6.19
N ASP A 72 0.61 -13.51 -7.32
CA ASP A 72 1.17 -13.73 -8.64
C ASP A 72 2.42 -12.88 -8.84
N GLY A 73 3.59 -13.52 -8.82
CA GLY A 73 4.87 -12.86 -8.98
C GLY A 73 5.03 -12.12 -10.31
N SER A 74 4.27 -12.50 -11.34
CA SER A 74 4.31 -11.81 -12.65
C SER A 74 3.58 -10.47 -12.64
N LYS A 75 2.69 -10.24 -11.67
CA LYS A 75 1.96 -8.97 -11.49
C LYS A 75 2.68 -7.99 -10.59
N ARG A 76 3.73 -8.43 -9.89
CA ARG A 76 4.53 -7.54 -9.04
C ARG A 76 5.27 -6.53 -9.91
N PRO A 77 5.30 -5.24 -9.53
CA PRO A 77 6.07 -4.25 -10.26
C PRO A 77 7.57 -4.55 -10.16
N THR A 78 8.31 -4.16 -11.20
CA THR A 78 9.77 -4.15 -11.12
C THR A 78 10.22 -3.04 -10.18
N MET A 79 11.42 -3.15 -9.61
CA MET A 79 11.99 -2.07 -8.80
C MET A 79 12.13 -0.76 -9.61
N ALA A 80 12.35 -0.83 -10.93
CA ALA A 80 12.37 0.35 -11.79
C ALA A 80 11.00 1.06 -11.81
N THR A 81 9.92 0.28 -11.96
CA THR A 81 8.54 0.79 -11.90
C THR A 81 8.22 1.38 -10.53
N VAL A 82 8.63 0.71 -9.44
CA VAL A 82 8.43 1.22 -8.08
C VAL A 82 9.13 2.57 -7.91
N VAL A 83 10.40 2.69 -8.28
CA VAL A 83 11.17 3.95 -8.15
C VAL A 83 10.54 5.06 -9.00
N GLN A 84 10.14 4.76 -10.23
CA GLN A 84 9.48 5.73 -11.09
C GLN A 84 8.22 6.31 -10.43
N VAL A 85 7.33 5.43 -9.94
CA VAL A 85 6.09 5.84 -9.28
C VAL A 85 6.36 6.71 -8.05
N LEU A 86 7.39 6.37 -7.26
CA LEU A 86 7.76 7.12 -6.07
C LEU A 86 8.33 8.51 -6.41
N LEU A 87 9.15 8.62 -7.47
CA LEU A 87 9.69 9.90 -7.94
C LEU A 87 8.58 10.83 -8.48
N GLU A 88 7.60 10.27 -9.20
CA GLU A 88 6.44 11.01 -9.68
C GLU A 88 5.63 11.61 -8.51
N CYS A 89 5.55 10.90 -7.38
CA CYS A 89 4.88 11.38 -6.15
C CYS A 89 5.64 12.51 -5.44
N GLU A 90 6.97 12.52 -5.49
CA GLU A 90 7.79 13.56 -4.83
C GLU A 90 7.69 14.90 -5.55
N ASN A 91 7.53 14.88 -6.88
CA ASN A 91 7.52 16.08 -7.70
C ASN A 91 6.27 16.97 -7.47
N GLU A 92 5.17 16.41 -6.95
CA GLU A 92 3.96 17.16 -6.60
C GLU A 92 4.07 17.94 -5.28
N ALA A 93 4.98 17.55 -4.38
CA ALA A 93 5.19 18.25 -3.11
C ALA A 93 5.94 19.58 -3.26
N GLN A 94 6.64 19.78 -4.39
CA GLN A 94 7.42 20.99 -4.67
C GLN A 94 6.62 22.07 -5.40
N VAL A 95 5.43 21.75 -5.92
CA VAL A 95 4.54 22.72 -6.59
C VAL A 95 3.81 23.60 -5.58
N GLN A 96 3.63 23.15 -4.33
CA GLN A 96 2.99 23.96 -3.27
C GLN A 96 3.95 24.93 -2.54
N THR A 97 5.25 24.90 -2.82
CA THR A 97 6.25 25.78 -2.18
C THR A 97 6.64 27.01 -2.98
N LEU A 98 6.07 27.22 -4.19
CA LEU A 98 6.41 28.35 -5.06
C LEU A 98 5.36 29.48 -5.10
N ASP A 99 4.29 29.38 -4.29
CA ASP A 99 3.22 30.40 -4.24
C ASP A 99 3.25 31.24 -2.93
N TRP A 100 4.41 31.78 -2.53
CA TRP A 100 4.48 32.79 -1.46
C TRP A 100 5.52 33.91 -1.70
N ASP A 101 5.29 34.72 -2.74
CA ASP A 101 5.97 35.99 -3.06
C ASP A 101 7.51 35.96 -3.30
#